data_AF-A0A2A2PYL8-F1
#
_entry.id   AF-A0A2A2PYL8-F1
#
_cell.length_a   1.000
_cell.length_b   1.000
_cell.length_c   1.000
_cell.angle_alpha   90.00
_cell.angle_beta   90.00
_cell.angle_gamma   90.00
#
_symmetry.space_group_name_H-M   'P 1'
#
loop_
_entity.id
_entity.type
_entity.pdbx_description
1 polymer ?
#
loop_
_entity_poly.entity_id
_entity_poly.type
_entity_poly.pdbx_seq_one_letter_code
_entity_poly.pdbx_strand_id
1 'polypeptide(L)'
;MTHPSAPERHLPGRLQALVFHLKTRVLQVRRGLREFSTRPPRHPAATKQADAPVIAEVRAPLWRDLSPEEFPLTAGKVENLRQAARAFHGVEIPAGSTFSFWRQLGRTTKSRGFTAGRELREGCLVPAVGGGLCQLSGLLYQVALKAGLEVVERHAHSRILPGSAAEQNLDATVFWNYVDLRFRGDQPWRIEVELTAADLVIRIRGPRAGKAIASPEPAAATPRPAPSGDCLSCGMVACFRHPAATAAHAPAMGHSAFLLDARWPEFDAWCHGHSRDGDRWLTPLDGRRWKKPNYQWSPPSGVKTEHATVSTLLRSFRQRRLPAQGALRQRTLLESEAALARAFAAKLAPQCRHLVVSQNLLPHLWKSGALGGRSFDVLIQRWPMA
;
A
#
# COMPACT_ATOMS: atom_id res chain seq x y z
N MET A 1 -44.27 7.84 12.04
CA MET A 1 -43.14 6.90 12.16
C MET A 1 -41.95 7.67 12.71
N THR A 2 -41.71 7.52 14.00
CA THR A 2 -40.62 8.17 14.72
C THR A 2 -39.29 7.60 14.24
N HIS A 3 -38.44 8.43 13.64
CA HIS A 3 -37.04 8.06 13.43
C HIS A 3 -36.43 7.70 14.79
N PRO A 4 -35.77 6.54 14.95
CA PRO A 4 -35.03 6.27 16.17
C PRO A 4 -33.99 7.38 16.33
N SER A 5 -34.08 8.11 17.45
CA SER A 5 -33.07 9.09 17.84
C SER A 5 -31.70 8.41 17.78
N ALA A 6 -30.78 9.01 17.01
CA ALA A 6 -29.41 8.51 16.96
C ALA A 6 -28.89 8.40 18.41
N PRO A 7 -28.25 7.29 18.79
CA PRO A 7 -27.75 7.12 20.16
C PRO A 7 -26.88 8.32 20.52
N GLU A 8 -27.03 8.88 21.72
CA GLU A 8 -26.17 9.95 22.24
C GLU A 8 -24.71 9.49 22.17
N ARG A 9 -24.01 9.92 21.13
CA ARG A 9 -22.59 9.62 20.96
C ARG A 9 -21.81 10.66 21.75
N HIS A 10 -21.40 10.30 22.97
CA HIS A 10 -20.46 11.12 23.73
C HIS A 10 -19.20 11.38 22.91
N LEU A 11 -18.97 12.66 22.58
CA LEU A 11 -17.79 13.09 21.87
C LEU A 11 -16.55 12.87 22.75
N PRO A 12 -15.51 12.19 22.25
CA PRO A 12 -14.32 11.97 23.06
C PRO A 12 -13.60 13.29 23.33
N GLY A 13 -13.45 13.61 24.61
CA GLY A 13 -12.80 14.84 25.08
C GLY A 13 -11.27 14.80 24.94
N ARG A 14 -10.63 15.98 24.99
CA ARG A 14 -9.15 16.10 24.95
C ARG A 14 -8.46 15.34 26.09
N LEU A 15 -9.07 15.29 27.28
CA LEU A 15 -8.57 14.53 28.42
C LEU A 15 -8.57 13.02 28.15
N GLN A 16 -9.62 12.48 27.54
CA GLN A 16 -9.68 11.06 27.16
C GLN A 16 -8.57 10.72 26.16
N ALA A 17 -8.31 11.60 25.18
CA ALA A 17 -7.20 11.42 24.25
C ALA A 17 -5.82 11.43 24.96
N LEU A 18 -5.62 12.32 25.93
CA LEU A 18 -4.39 12.35 26.75
C LEU A 18 -4.22 11.05 27.55
N VAL A 19 -5.28 10.60 28.21
CA VAL A 19 -5.29 9.33 28.96
C VAL A 19 -4.97 8.15 28.05
N PHE A 20 -5.55 8.10 26.85
CA PHE A 20 -5.24 7.08 25.85
C PHE A 20 -3.76 7.08 25.46
N HIS A 21 -3.18 8.26 25.22
CA HIS A 21 -1.76 8.38 24.91
C HIS A 21 -0.87 7.93 26.06
N LEU A 22 -1.18 8.31 27.30
CA LEU A 22 -0.44 7.87 28.48
C LEU A 22 -0.50 6.34 28.64
N LYS A 23 -1.70 5.75 28.55
CA LYS A 23 -1.89 4.29 28.59
C LYS A 23 -1.08 3.59 27.51
N THR A 24 -1.14 4.09 26.28
CA THR A 24 -0.36 3.57 25.16
C THR A 24 1.14 3.61 25.46
N ARG A 25 1.66 4.71 26.02
CA ARG A 25 3.08 4.82 26.40
C ARG A 25 3.47 3.82 27.47
N VAL A 26 2.66 3.65 28.50
CA VAL A 26 2.91 2.64 29.55
C VAL A 26 2.96 1.24 28.96
N LEU A 27 2.03 0.88 28.07
CA LEU A 27 2.01 -0.43 27.41
C LEU A 27 3.22 -0.63 26.49
N GLN A 28 3.65 0.40 25.77
CA GLN A 28 4.87 0.36 24.95
C GLN A 28 6.14 0.16 25.80
N VAL A 29 6.26 0.87 26.93
CA VAL A 29 7.39 0.71 27.86
C VAL A 29 7.37 -0.68 28.48
N ARG A 30 6.22 -1.13 28.98
CA ARG A 30 6.05 -2.48 29.55
C ARG A 30 6.43 -3.56 28.55
N ARG A 31 6.00 -3.43 27.29
CA ARG A 31 6.40 -4.34 26.21
C ARG A 31 7.91 -4.30 25.97
N GLY A 32 8.48 -3.10 25.88
CA GLY A 32 9.91 -2.89 25.67
C GLY A 32 10.79 -3.51 26.76
N LEU A 33 10.34 -3.46 28.02
CA LEU A 33 10.98 -4.09 29.18
C LEU A 33 10.82 -5.62 29.16
N ARG A 34 9.59 -6.13 28.99
CA ARG A 34 9.32 -7.58 28.93
C ARG A 34 10.14 -8.28 27.85
N GLU A 35 10.33 -7.60 26.73
CA GLU A 35 11.04 -8.18 25.59
C GLU A 35 12.49 -7.74 25.51
N PHE A 36 13.06 -7.07 26.51
CA PHE A 36 14.43 -6.53 26.37
C PHE A 36 15.45 -7.58 25.91
N SER A 37 15.36 -8.81 26.43
CA SER A 37 16.23 -9.95 26.10
C SER A 37 15.64 -10.96 25.11
N THR A 38 14.33 -10.94 24.86
CA THR A 38 13.61 -11.97 24.07
C THR A 38 12.96 -11.43 22.79
N ARG A 39 13.46 -10.28 22.29
CA ARG A 39 12.88 -9.67 21.07
C ARG A 39 12.99 -10.62 19.89
N PRO A 40 11.90 -10.85 19.14
CA PRO A 40 12.00 -11.55 17.88
C PRO A 40 12.95 -10.80 16.93
N PRO A 41 13.78 -11.55 16.17
CA PRO A 41 14.64 -10.97 15.16
C PRO A 41 13.82 -10.39 14.01
N ARG A 42 14.45 -9.53 13.23
CA ARG A 42 13.94 -9.13 11.91
C ARG A 42 14.52 -10.08 10.86
N HIS A 43 13.68 -10.52 9.94
CA HIS A 43 14.07 -11.51 8.94
C HIS A 43 14.35 -10.83 7.59
N PRO A 44 15.43 -11.22 6.87
CA PRO A 44 15.74 -10.64 5.58
C PRO A 44 14.84 -11.21 4.48
N ALA A 45 14.70 -10.45 3.40
CA ALA A 45 14.27 -11.04 2.14
C ALA A 45 15.41 -11.89 1.58
N ALA A 46 15.10 -13.12 1.16
CA ALA A 46 16.08 -14.05 0.62
C ALA A 46 15.45 -14.83 -0.54
N THR A 47 16.12 -15.85 -1.07
CA THR A 47 15.64 -16.65 -2.23
C THR A 47 15.71 -18.15 -1.99
N LYS A 48 16.12 -18.60 -0.79
CA LYS A 48 16.34 -20.03 -0.52
C LYS A 48 15.04 -20.84 -0.59
N GLN A 49 13.91 -20.20 -0.32
CA GLN A 49 12.57 -20.79 -0.36
C GLN A 49 11.72 -20.19 -1.50
N ALA A 50 12.32 -19.49 -2.46
CA ALA A 50 11.58 -18.91 -3.59
C ALA A 50 10.90 -19.99 -4.45
N ASP A 51 11.58 -21.12 -4.67
CA ASP A 51 11.09 -22.23 -5.50
C ASP A 51 10.31 -23.29 -4.70
N ALA A 52 10.19 -23.12 -3.37
CA ALA A 52 9.39 -24.02 -2.54
C ALA A 52 7.89 -23.94 -2.92
N PRO A 53 7.12 -25.03 -2.77
CA PRO A 53 5.71 -25.03 -3.14
C PRO A 53 4.91 -24.03 -2.29
N VAL A 54 3.86 -23.47 -2.88
CA VAL A 54 2.88 -22.65 -2.15
C VAL A 54 2.04 -23.59 -1.29
N ILE A 55 2.19 -23.49 0.03
CA ILE A 55 1.47 -24.33 0.99
C ILE A 55 0.17 -23.69 1.48
N ALA A 56 0.03 -22.38 1.33
CA ALA A 56 -1.20 -21.65 1.61
C ALA A 56 -1.29 -20.36 0.81
N GLU A 57 -2.51 -20.02 0.38
CA GLU A 57 -2.84 -18.75 -0.28
C GLU A 57 -4.16 -18.19 0.27
N VAL A 58 -4.20 -16.86 0.43
CA VAL A 58 -5.41 -16.09 0.69
C VAL A 58 -5.41 -14.82 -0.16
N ARG A 59 -6.62 -14.32 -0.45
CA ARG A 59 -6.82 -13.08 -1.18
C ARG A 59 -7.94 -12.25 -0.57
N ALA A 60 -7.83 -10.92 -0.65
CA ALA A 60 -8.95 -10.04 -0.39
C ALA A 60 -8.93 -8.79 -1.29
N PRO A 61 -10.10 -8.22 -1.61
CA PRO A 61 -10.20 -7.01 -2.41
C PRO A 61 -9.52 -5.81 -1.74
N LEU A 62 -8.77 -5.05 -2.52
CA LEU A 62 -8.15 -3.78 -2.14
C LEU A 62 -9.18 -2.66 -2.06
N TRP A 63 -10.10 -2.63 -3.01
CA TRP A 63 -11.06 -1.55 -3.21
C TRP A 63 -12.45 -1.99 -2.73
N ARG A 64 -12.74 -1.83 -1.44
CA ARG A 64 -14.07 -2.00 -0.84
C ARG A 64 -14.53 -0.65 -0.31
N ASP A 65 -15.83 -0.35 -0.45
CA ASP A 65 -16.45 0.93 -0.10
C ASP A 65 -15.88 2.13 -0.91
N LEU A 66 -16.55 2.50 -2.01
CA LEU A 66 -16.09 3.51 -2.97
C LEU A 66 -16.95 4.79 -2.96
N SER A 67 -17.60 5.13 -1.84
CA SER A 67 -18.24 6.44 -1.75
C SER A 67 -17.18 7.53 -2.00
N PRO A 68 -17.52 8.64 -2.68
CA PRO A 68 -16.57 9.73 -2.94
C PRO A 68 -15.89 10.25 -1.68
N GLU A 69 -16.60 10.24 -0.56
CA GLU A 69 -16.12 10.68 0.75
C GLU A 69 -15.09 9.73 1.37
N GLU A 70 -15.28 8.41 1.23
CA GLU A 70 -14.36 7.41 1.77
C GLU A 70 -13.14 7.17 0.86
N PHE A 71 -13.26 7.48 -0.43
CA PHE A 71 -12.25 7.19 -1.44
C PHE A 71 -10.83 7.65 -1.06
N PRO A 72 -10.59 8.87 -0.52
CA PRO A 72 -9.24 9.29 -0.12
C PRO A 72 -8.59 8.38 0.93
N LEU A 73 -9.36 7.89 1.91
CA LEU A 73 -8.85 7.01 2.96
C LEU A 73 -8.68 5.57 2.46
N THR A 74 -9.54 5.11 1.54
CA THR A 74 -9.37 3.81 0.87
C THR A 74 -8.12 3.81 -0.02
N ALA A 75 -7.91 4.87 -0.80
CA ALA A 75 -6.70 5.07 -1.58
C ALA A 75 -5.45 5.12 -0.69
N GLY A 76 -5.54 5.82 0.44
CA GLY A 76 -4.47 5.87 1.43
C GLY A 76 -4.16 4.52 2.10
N LYS A 77 -5.18 3.69 2.38
CA LYS A 77 -4.98 2.29 2.79
C LYS A 77 -4.18 1.52 1.75
N VAL A 78 -4.56 1.59 0.46
CA VAL A 78 -3.86 0.84 -0.59
C VAL A 78 -2.40 1.29 -0.73
N GLU A 79 -2.12 2.58 -0.57
CA GLU A 79 -0.74 3.08 -0.46
C GLU A 79 0.01 2.45 0.72
N ASN A 80 -0.58 2.45 1.90
CA ASN A 80 0.02 1.84 3.10
C ASN A 80 0.29 0.34 2.91
N LEU A 81 -0.64 -0.38 2.26
CA LEU A 81 -0.47 -1.79 1.92
C LEU A 81 0.67 -2.00 0.92
N ARG A 82 0.83 -1.12 -0.08
CA ARG A 82 1.98 -1.13 -1.00
C ARG A 82 3.31 -0.94 -0.26
N GLN A 83 3.38 0.01 0.67
CA GLN A 83 4.58 0.21 1.49
C GLN A 83 4.86 -0.98 2.41
N ALA A 84 3.82 -1.56 3.00
CA ALA A 84 3.97 -2.73 3.85
C ALA A 84 4.37 -3.98 3.06
N ALA A 85 3.80 -4.22 1.88
CA ALA A 85 4.14 -5.35 1.02
C ALA A 85 5.65 -5.40 0.71
N ARG A 86 6.29 -4.26 0.47
CA ARG A 86 7.75 -4.17 0.29
C ARG A 86 8.56 -4.67 1.50
N ALA A 87 8.01 -4.60 2.70
CA ALA A 87 8.68 -5.06 3.92
C ALA A 87 8.48 -6.55 4.20
N PHE A 88 7.41 -7.16 3.65
CA PHE A 88 7.03 -8.55 3.91
C PHE A 88 7.29 -9.50 2.73
N HIS A 89 7.23 -9.00 1.49
CA HIS A 89 7.40 -9.83 0.31
C HIS A 89 8.82 -10.40 0.24
N GLY A 90 8.90 -11.72 0.10
CA GLY A 90 10.15 -12.48 -0.01
C GLY A 90 10.89 -12.70 1.30
N VAL A 91 10.28 -12.34 2.45
CA VAL A 91 10.88 -12.59 3.77
C VAL A 91 10.89 -14.08 4.06
N GLU A 92 12.06 -14.59 4.45
CA GLU A 92 12.28 -16.00 4.79
C GLU A 92 12.54 -16.15 6.30
N ILE A 93 11.78 -17.04 6.93
CA ILE A 93 11.81 -17.29 8.37
C ILE A 93 12.36 -18.70 8.60
N PRO A 94 13.47 -18.85 9.33
CA PRO A 94 14.02 -20.16 9.68
C PRO A 94 13.07 -20.98 10.57
N ALA A 95 13.22 -22.30 10.52
CA ALA A 95 12.59 -23.23 11.45
C ALA A 95 12.78 -22.79 12.91
N GLY A 96 11.72 -22.85 13.71
CA GLY A 96 11.68 -22.46 15.12
C GLY A 96 11.73 -20.95 15.38
N SER A 97 12.00 -20.12 14.37
CA SER A 97 12.10 -18.68 14.56
C SER A 97 10.74 -17.98 14.55
N THR A 98 10.59 -16.96 15.39
CA THR A 98 9.35 -16.18 15.48
C THR A 98 9.36 -15.04 14.48
N PHE A 99 8.34 -15.00 13.62
CA PHE A 99 7.97 -13.83 12.85
C PHE A 99 7.23 -12.82 13.73
N SER A 100 7.47 -11.54 13.54
CA SER A 100 6.71 -10.46 14.18
C SER A 100 6.38 -9.37 13.17
N PHE A 101 5.10 -9.02 13.09
CA PHE A 101 4.59 -7.99 12.19
C PHE A 101 5.32 -6.66 12.39
N TRP A 102 5.38 -6.16 13.62
CA TRP A 102 6.00 -4.86 13.89
C TRP A 102 7.53 -4.88 13.86
N ARG A 103 8.18 -6.02 14.15
CA ARG A 103 9.64 -6.14 13.99
C ARG A 103 10.03 -6.11 12.51
N GLN A 104 9.20 -6.68 11.64
CA GLN A 104 9.42 -6.65 10.20
C GLN A 104 9.12 -5.29 9.58
N LEU A 105 7.95 -4.70 9.90
CA LEU A 105 7.47 -3.46 9.29
C LEU A 105 8.10 -2.20 9.91
N GLY A 106 8.27 -2.17 11.23
CA GLY A 106 8.63 -0.97 11.98
C GLY A 106 7.51 0.09 12.03
N ARG A 107 7.83 1.27 12.58
CA ARG A 107 6.86 2.36 12.76
C ARG A 107 6.40 2.94 11.42
N THR A 108 5.10 3.11 11.25
CA THR A 108 4.51 3.79 10.08
C THR A 108 4.63 5.30 10.23
N THR A 109 5.34 5.95 9.31
CA THR A 109 5.53 7.42 9.31
C THR A 109 5.36 7.98 7.90
N LYS A 110 4.99 9.27 7.80
CA LYS A 110 4.92 9.97 6.51
C LYS A 110 6.26 9.96 5.78
N SER A 111 7.37 10.10 6.51
CA SER A 111 8.74 10.03 5.95
C SER A 111 9.07 8.68 5.31
N ARG A 112 8.41 7.59 5.73
CA ARG A 112 8.55 6.25 5.15
C ARG A 112 7.52 5.98 4.04
N GLY A 113 6.79 7.00 3.60
CA GLY A 113 5.79 6.90 2.53
C GLY A 113 4.39 6.47 2.99
N PHE A 114 4.15 6.29 4.28
CA PHE A 114 2.80 5.97 4.79
C PHE A 114 1.91 7.21 4.79
N THR A 115 0.64 7.03 4.47
CA THR A 115 -0.37 8.09 4.40
C THR A 115 -1.57 7.78 5.30
N ALA A 116 -2.53 8.70 5.36
CA ALA A 116 -3.75 8.54 6.12
C ALA A 116 -4.64 7.45 5.51
N GLY A 117 -5.01 6.45 6.32
CA GLY A 117 -6.05 5.47 6.02
C GLY A 117 -6.98 5.32 7.23
N ARG A 118 -8.01 4.47 7.12
CA ARG A 118 -8.93 4.21 8.24
C ARG A 118 -8.23 3.40 9.35
N GLU A 119 -8.37 3.83 10.60
CA GLU A 119 -7.96 3.09 11.80
C GLU A 119 -9.13 3.02 12.77
N LEU A 120 -9.40 1.84 13.34
CA LEU A 120 -10.35 1.70 14.44
C LEU A 120 -9.63 2.02 15.76
N ARG A 121 -10.01 3.12 16.40
CA ARG A 121 -9.46 3.58 17.67
C ARG A 121 -10.57 3.90 18.66
N GLU A 122 -10.56 3.21 19.79
CA GLU A 122 -11.55 3.39 20.88
C GLU A 122 -13.00 3.27 20.37
N GLY A 123 -13.26 2.32 19.46
CA GLY A 123 -14.61 2.10 18.89
C GLY A 123 -14.99 3.04 17.73
N CYS A 124 -14.17 4.05 17.44
CA CYS A 124 -14.37 5.03 16.37
C CYS A 124 -13.43 4.77 15.18
N LEU A 125 -13.93 4.94 13.94
CA LEU A 125 -13.11 4.89 12.74
C LEU A 125 -12.53 6.28 12.44
N VAL A 126 -11.23 6.44 12.57
CA VAL A 126 -10.52 7.73 12.42
C VAL A 126 -9.44 7.66 11.33
N PRO A 127 -9.13 8.78 10.65
CA PRO A 127 -7.95 8.85 9.79
C PRO A 127 -6.65 8.74 10.60
N ALA A 128 -5.73 7.87 10.19
CA ALA A 128 -4.41 7.73 10.81
C ALA A 128 -3.32 7.31 9.82
N VAL A 129 -2.09 7.73 10.08
CA VAL A 129 -0.92 7.37 9.26
C VAL A 129 -0.62 5.88 9.41
N GLY A 130 -0.62 5.14 8.30
CA GLY A 130 -0.54 3.68 8.32
C GLY A 130 -1.89 3.01 8.62
N GLY A 131 -3.00 3.74 8.55
CA GLY A 131 -4.33 3.16 8.66
C GLY A 131 -4.59 2.12 7.58
N GLY A 132 -5.39 1.11 7.93
CA GLY A 132 -5.80 0.01 7.07
C GLY A 132 -4.84 -1.19 7.02
N LEU A 133 -3.75 -1.17 7.78
CA LEU A 133 -2.85 -2.33 7.94
C LEU A 133 -3.51 -3.54 8.62
N CYS A 134 -4.62 -3.35 9.32
CA CYS A 134 -5.40 -4.46 9.88
C CYS A 134 -5.89 -5.45 8.82
N GLN A 135 -6.09 -4.99 7.57
CA GLN A 135 -6.39 -5.88 6.44
C GLN A 135 -5.23 -6.84 6.17
N LEU A 136 -4.00 -6.35 6.22
CA LEU A 136 -2.80 -7.15 6.00
C LEU A 136 -2.55 -8.11 7.16
N SER A 137 -2.67 -7.67 8.42
CA SER A 137 -2.49 -8.55 9.57
C SER A 137 -3.56 -9.64 9.63
N GLY A 138 -4.83 -9.32 9.32
CA GLY A 138 -5.90 -10.31 9.22
C GLY A 138 -5.62 -11.38 8.16
N LEU A 139 -5.18 -10.97 6.96
CA LEU A 139 -4.81 -11.94 5.92
C LEU A 139 -3.56 -12.74 6.28
N LEU A 140 -2.54 -12.13 6.88
CA LEU A 140 -1.35 -12.84 7.37
C LEU A 140 -1.73 -13.92 8.39
N TYR A 141 -2.69 -13.61 9.27
CA TYR A 141 -3.24 -14.57 10.22
C TYR A 141 -3.96 -15.74 9.53
N GLN A 142 -4.85 -15.44 8.58
CA GLN A 142 -5.57 -16.48 7.85
C GLN A 142 -4.63 -17.41 7.06
N VAL A 143 -3.64 -16.85 6.36
CA VAL A 143 -2.70 -17.68 5.60
C VAL A 143 -1.80 -18.50 6.52
N ALA A 144 -1.43 -17.96 7.70
CA ALA A 144 -0.65 -18.69 8.70
C ALA A 144 -1.42 -19.89 9.26
N LEU A 145 -2.72 -19.73 9.55
CA LEU A 145 -3.58 -20.85 9.97
C LEU A 145 -3.68 -21.93 8.89
N LYS A 146 -3.88 -21.53 7.63
CA LYS A 146 -3.93 -22.46 6.49
C LYS A 146 -2.61 -23.19 6.28
N ALA A 147 -1.49 -22.51 6.49
CA ALA A 147 -0.15 -23.11 6.41
C ALA A 147 0.19 -24.00 7.62
N GLY A 148 -0.62 -23.99 8.69
CA GLY A 148 -0.38 -24.73 9.91
C GLY A 148 0.73 -24.14 10.79
N LEU A 149 0.95 -22.83 10.73
CA LEU A 149 1.92 -22.13 11.59
C LEU A 149 1.37 -21.96 13.01
N GLU A 150 2.25 -22.07 14.00
CA GLU A 150 1.95 -21.78 15.41
C GLU A 150 1.67 -20.28 15.59
N VAL A 151 0.54 -19.96 16.20
CA VAL A 151 0.17 -18.57 16.56
C VAL A 151 0.78 -18.24 17.93
N VAL A 152 1.88 -17.49 17.93
CA VAL A 152 2.59 -17.08 19.16
C VAL A 152 1.92 -15.89 19.82
N GLU A 153 1.36 -14.97 19.03
CA GLU A 153 0.61 -13.82 19.52
C GLU A 153 -0.42 -13.38 18.49
N ARG A 154 -1.66 -13.18 18.94
CA ARG A 154 -2.77 -12.66 18.16
C ARG A 154 -3.69 -11.87 19.09
N HIS A 155 -4.19 -10.74 18.60
CA HIS A 155 -5.21 -9.94 19.26
C HIS A 155 -6.40 -9.78 18.31
N ALA A 156 -7.62 -9.92 18.82
CA ALA A 156 -8.85 -9.65 18.06
C ALA A 156 -9.20 -8.16 18.10
N HIS A 157 -9.96 -7.67 17.12
CA HIS A 157 -10.51 -6.31 17.18
C HIS A 157 -11.50 -6.19 18.34
N SER A 158 -11.51 -5.02 19.01
CA SER A 158 -12.45 -4.73 20.10
C SER A 158 -13.90 -4.60 19.64
N ARG A 159 -14.13 -4.44 18.33
CA ARG A 159 -15.45 -4.35 17.72
C ARG A 159 -15.51 -5.28 16.52
N ILE A 160 -16.45 -6.21 16.53
CA ILE A 160 -16.77 -7.06 15.39
C ILE A 160 -17.62 -6.22 14.43
N LEU A 161 -17.15 -6.09 13.19
CA LEU A 161 -17.92 -5.44 12.13
C LEU A 161 -18.71 -6.52 11.39
N PRO A 162 -20.00 -6.31 11.11
CA PRO A 162 -20.79 -7.25 10.32
C PRO A 162 -20.16 -7.57 8.96
N GLY A 163 -20.12 -8.84 8.58
CA GLY A 163 -19.49 -9.32 7.34
C GLY A 163 -17.96 -9.27 7.32
N SER A 164 -17.32 -9.07 8.47
CA SER A 164 -15.86 -9.08 8.60
C SER A 164 -15.35 -10.45 9.05
N ALA A 165 -14.09 -10.74 8.75
CA ALA A 165 -13.42 -11.96 9.22
C ALA A 165 -13.46 -12.11 10.76
N ALA A 166 -13.71 -11.03 11.51
CA ALA A 166 -13.83 -11.08 12.97
C ALA A 166 -15.04 -11.92 13.44
N GLU A 167 -16.11 -12.02 12.64
CA GLU A 167 -17.28 -12.86 12.97
C GLU A 167 -16.90 -14.35 13.08
N GLN A 168 -15.90 -14.76 12.30
CA GLN A 168 -15.39 -16.13 12.26
C GLN A 168 -14.15 -16.31 13.13
N ASN A 169 -13.80 -15.32 13.99
CA ASN A 169 -12.52 -15.26 14.69
C ASN A 169 -11.31 -15.41 13.74
N LEU A 170 -11.39 -14.87 12.52
CA LEU A 170 -10.31 -14.89 11.51
C LEU A 170 -9.65 -13.51 11.32
N ASP A 171 -9.83 -12.61 12.28
CA ASP A 171 -9.22 -11.29 12.30
C ASP A 171 -7.96 -11.23 13.19
N ALA A 172 -7.06 -10.31 12.86
CA ALA A 172 -5.95 -9.96 13.74
C ALA A 172 -5.74 -8.45 13.68
N THR A 173 -5.80 -7.80 14.85
CA THR A 173 -5.49 -6.37 14.98
C THR A 173 -4.03 -6.16 15.35
N VAL A 174 -3.47 -5.03 14.91
CA VAL A 174 -2.09 -4.63 15.21
C VAL A 174 -2.07 -3.14 15.58
N PHE A 175 -1.29 -2.80 16.61
CA PHE A 175 -1.10 -1.42 17.06
C PHE A 175 0.35 -1.18 17.46
N TRP A 176 0.96 -0.18 16.84
CA TRP A 176 2.38 0.13 17.04
C TRP A 176 2.68 0.50 18.51
N ASN A 177 3.60 -0.16 19.21
CA ASN A 177 4.33 -1.41 18.93
C ASN A 177 4.11 -2.43 20.07
N TYR A 178 2.91 -2.45 20.65
CA TYR A 178 2.60 -3.31 21.80
C TYR A 178 1.49 -4.32 21.53
N VAL A 179 0.71 -4.15 20.46
CA VAL A 179 -0.24 -5.14 19.94
C VAL A 179 0.32 -5.67 18.64
N ASP A 180 0.80 -6.90 18.65
CA ASP A 180 1.57 -7.50 17.56
C ASP A 180 0.90 -8.77 17.03
N LEU A 181 1.34 -9.21 15.86
CA LEU A 181 0.96 -10.48 15.28
C LEU A 181 2.22 -11.32 15.06
N ARG A 182 2.25 -12.51 15.67
CA ARG A 182 3.44 -13.37 15.68
C ARG A 182 3.14 -14.81 15.36
N PHE A 183 4.00 -15.38 14.53
CA PHE A 183 3.91 -16.77 14.09
C PHE A 183 5.24 -17.49 14.24
N ARG A 184 5.20 -18.81 14.35
CA ARG A 184 6.37 -19.69 14.31
C ARG A 184 6.05 -20.92 13.48
N GLY A 185 7.02 -21.38 12.70
CA GLY A 185 6.95 -22.64 11.95
C GLY A 185 8.01 -23.60 12.47
N ASP A 186 7.74 -24.90 12.39
CA ASP A 186 8.70 -25.97 12.64
C ASP A 186 9.69 -26.15 11.47
N GLN A 187 9.27 -25.78 10.26
CA GLN A 187 10.09 -25.78 9.04
C GLN A 187 10.42 -24.35 8.59
N PRO A 188 11.45 -24.15 7.73
CA PRO A 188 11.69 -22.86 7.07
C PRO A 188 10.55 -22.50 6.11
N TRP A 189 10.13 -21.24 6.12
CA TRP A 189 9.02 -20.75 5.30
C TRP A 189 9.26 -19.33 4.78
N ARG A 190 8.55 -18.97 3.71
CA ARG A 190 8.66 -17.68 3.01
C ARG A 190 7.30 -17.02 2.89
N ILE A 191 7.24 -15.71 3.12
CA ILE A 191 6.05 -14.88 2.90
C ILE A 191 6.15 -14.20 1.53
N GLU A 192 5.10 -14.30 0.74
CA GLU A 192 4.95 -13.50 -0.48
C GLU A 192 3.70 -12.63 -0.37
N VAL A 193 3.89 -11.32 -0.49
CA VAL A 193 2.79 -10.34 -0.47
C VAL A 193 2.76 -9.65 -1.83
N GLU A 194 1.62 -9.72 -2.50
CA GLU A 194 1.39 -9.17 -3.82
C GLU A 194 0.13 -8.31 -3.82
N LEU A 195 0.17 -7.18 -4.52
CA LEU A 195 -1.01 -6.37 -4.80
C LEU A 195 -1.27 -6.41 -6.30
N THR A 196 -2.35 -7.06 -6.72
CA THR A 196 -2.88 -6.95 -8.08
C THR A 196 -3.63 -5.63 -8.23
N ALA A 197 -4.24 -5.36 -9.39
CA ALA A 197 -5.09 -4.18 -9.55
C ALA A 197 -6.32 -4.20 -8.61
N ALA A 198 -6.80 -5.40 -8.25
CA ALA A 198 -8.03 -5.60 -7.49
C ALA A 198 -7.81 -6.17 -6.08
N ASP A 199 -6.79 -7.02 -5.89
CA ASP A 199 -6.65 -7.86 -4.70
C ASP A 199 -5.29 -7.70 -4.01
N LEU A 200 -5.32 -7.84 -2.69
CA LEU A 200 -4.16 -8.17 -1.86
C LEU A 200 -4.08 -9.69 -1.77
N VAL A 201 -2.99 -10.27 -2.25
CA VAL A 201 -2.74 -11.71 -2.24
C VAL A 201 -1.56 -11.99 -1.32
N ILE A 202 -1.72 -12.99 -0.45
CA ILE A 202 -0.66 -13.44 0.45
C ILE A 202 -0.48 -14.94 0.28
N ARG A 203 0.77 -15.35 0.08
CA ARG A 203 1.17 -16.75 0.00
C ARG A 203 2.20 -17.07 1.06
N ILE A 204 2.15 -18.30 1.54
CA ILE A 204 3.24 -18.90 2.29
C ILE A 204 3.81 -20.03 1.44
N ARG A 205 5.13 -20.01 1.25
CA ARG A 205 5.89 -21.12 0.66
C ARG A 205 6.68 -21.85 1.73
N GLY A 206 6.79 -23.16 1.58
CA GLY A 206 7.51 -24.02 2.51
C GLY A 206 7.55 -25.46 2.02
N PRO A 207 8.37 -26.33 2.61
CA PRO A 207 8.53 -27.71 2.14
C PRO A 207 7.25 -28.54 2.31
N ARG A 208 6.46 -28.26 3.34
CA ARG A 208 5.19 -28.95 3.63
C ARG A 208 4.29 -28.04 4.47
N ALA A 209 2.98 -28.13 4.28
CA ALA A 209 2.03 -27.55 5.21
C ALA A 209 2.04 -28.29 6.55
N GLY A 210 1.94 -27.55 7.66
CA GLY A 210 1.62 -28.14 8.96
C GLY A 210 0.19 -28.70 8.97
N LYS A 211 -0.28 -29.15 10.14
CA LYS A 211 -1.70 -29.53 10.30
C LYS A 211 -2.55 -28.26 10.17
N ALA A 212 -3.17 -28.06 9.01
CA ALA A 212 -4.03 -26.91 8.75
C ALA A 212 -5.10 -26.80 9.85
N ILE A 213 -5.21 -25.63 10.46
CA ILE A 213 -6.27 -25.35 11.41
C ILE A 213 -7.50 -25.01 10.59
N ALA A 214 -8.55 -25.83 10.70
CA ALA A 214 -9.81 -25.65 9.97
C ALA A 214 -10.28 -24.21 10.16
N SER A 215 -10.22 -23.43 9.09
CA SER A 215 -10.76 -22.08 9.03
C SER A 215 -12.00 -22.17 8.15
N PRO A 216 -13.17 -21.69 8.61
CA PRO A 216 -14.33 -21.60 7.73
C PRO A 216 -13.97 -20.74 6.51
N GLU A 217 -14.50 -21.11 5.34
CA GLU A 217 -14.34 -20.26 4.16
C GLU A 217 -14.97 -18.88 4.46
N PRO A 218 -14.28 -17.78 4.12
CA PRO A 218 -14.85 -16.46 4.30
C PRO A 218 -16.10 -16.38 3.43
N ALA A 219 -17.26 -16.21 4.07
CA ALA A 219 -18.52 -16.03 3.38
C ALA A 219 -18.39 -14.87 2.36
N ALA A 220 -19.00 -15.03 1.19
CA ALA A 220 -19.09 -13.97 0.20
C ALA A 220 -19.60 -12.70 0.88
N ALA A 221 -18.81 -11.63 0.83
CA ALA A 221 -19.15 -10.39 1.51
C ALA A 221 -20.46 -9.84 0.94
N THR A 222 -21.52 -9.83 1.74
CA THR A 222 -22.74 -9.10 1.44
C THR A 222 -22.42 -7.61 1.34
N PRO A 223 -23.08 -6.85 0.43
CA PRO A 223 -22.92 -5.41 0.37
C PRO A 223 -23.19 -4.79 1.75
N ARG A 224 -22.21 -4.07 2.27
CA ARG A 224 -22.29 -3.43 3.58
C ARG A 224 -23.34 -2.30 3.51
N PRO A 225 -24.37 -2.27 4.36
CA PRO A 225 -25.09 -1.02 4.60
C PRO A 225 -24.10 0.00 5.18
N ALA A 226 -24.11 1.25 4.70
CA ALA A 226 -23.19 2.30 5.15
C ALA A 226 -23.09 2.27 6.70
N PRO A 227 -21.88 2.19 7.27
CA PRO A 227 -21.73 1.93 8.69
C PRO A 227 -22.30 3.13 9.45
N SER A 228 -23.31 2.92 10.27
CA SER A 228 -23.80 3.95 11.17
C SER A 228 -22.69 4.27 12.19
N GLY A 229 -21.95 5.37 11.99
CA GLY A 229 -20.96 5.88 12.95
C GLY A 229 -19.50 5.84 12.52
N ASP A 230 -19.18 6.03 11.24
CA ASP A 230 -17.82 6.40 10.82
C ASP A 230 -17.63 7.94 10.83
N CYS A 231 -16.39 8.45 10.85
CA CYS A 231 -16.14 9.91 10.86
C CYS A 231 -16.57 10.66 9.58
N LEU A 232 -17.00 9.98 8.52
CA LEU A 232 -17.44 10.54 7.24
C LEU A 232 -18.99 10.49 7.09
N SER A 233 -19.66 9.56 7.77
CA SER A 233 -21.10 9.30 7.71
C SER A 233 -21.80 9.56 9.05
N CYS A 234 -21.06 9.94 10.11
CA CYS A 234 -21.66 10.25 11.41
C CYS A 234 -22.38 11.60 11.48
N GLY A 235 -22.27 12.45 10.44
CA GLY A 235 -22.86 13.79 10.39
C GLY A 235 -22.26 14.82 11.36
N MET A 236 -21.27 14.43 12.18
CA MET A 236 -20.67 15.28 13.22
C MET A 236 -19.47 16.07 12.69
N VAL A 237 -19.73 17.09 11.87
CA VAL A 237 -18.70 17.94 11.23
C VAL A 237 -17.86 18.78 12.21
N ALA A 238 -18.39 19.08 13.40
CA ALA A 238 -17.71 19.86 14.44
C ALA A 238 -16.67 19.05 15.26
N CYS A 239 -16.58 17.74 15.06
CA CYS A 239 -15.60 16.90 15.73
C CYS A 239 -14.18 17.22 15.21
N PHE A 240 -13.21 17.44 16.11
CA PHE A 240 -11.81 17.72 15.73
C PHE A 240 -11.12 16.56 14.94
N ARG A 241 -11.74 15.38 14.89
CA ARG A 241 -11.28 14.20 14.13
C ARG A 241 -11.94 14.08 12.75
N HIS A 242 -12.89 14.96 12.39
CA HIS A 242 -13.69 14.88 11.17
C HIS A 242 -12.92 15.35 9.93
N PRO A 243 -12.90 14.60 8.81
CA PRO A 243 -12.15 14.96 7.61
C PRO A 243 -12.56 16.29 6.96
N ALA A 244 -13.82 16.75 7.05
CA ALA A 244 -14.22 18.09 6.56
C ALA A 244 -13.49 19.26 7.24
N ALA A 245 -12.95 19.09 8.46
CA ALA A 245 -12.00 20.05 9.04
C ALA A 245 -10.66 20.09 8.28
N THR A 246 -10.46 19.19 7.32
CA THR A 246 -9.25 19.02 6.48
C THR A 246 -9.54 18.90 4.97
N ALA A 247 -10.80 18.89 4.51
CA ALA A 247 -11.21 18.37 3.19
C ALA A 247 -11.84 19.42 2.26
N ALA A 248 -11.15 20.51 1.95
CA ALA A 248 -11.66 21.44 0.93
C ALA A 248 -11.66 20.86 -0.51
N HIS A 249 -11.00 19.73 -0.80
CA HIS A 249 -10.74 19.28 -2.18
C HIS A 249 -10.74 17.74 -2.39
N ALA A 250 -11.82 17.01 -2.10
CA ALA A 250 -11.87 15.56 -2.40
C ALA A 250 -12.47 15.32 -3.82
N PRO A 251 -11.67 14.86 -4.81
CA PRO A 251 -12.20 14.54 -6.14
C PRO A 251 -12.99 13.22 -6.14
N ALA A 252 -14.09 13.23 -6.90
CA ALA A 252 -14.90 12.07 -7.22
C ALA A 252 -14.15 11.15 -8.20
N MET A 253 -13.88 9.91 -7.78
CA MET A 253 -13.29 8.83 -8.58
C MET A 253 -11.79 9.03 -8.95
N GLY A 254 -10.99 7.97 -8.82
CA GLY A 254 -9.53 8.04 -8.92
C GLY A 254 -9.02 8.60 -10.25
N HIS A 255 -7.94 9.38 -10.19
CA HIS A 255 -7.28 9.99 -11.35
C HIS A 255 -6.30 9.05 -12.04
N SER A 256 -5.95 9.39 -13.28
CA SER A 256 -4.87 8.77 -14.02
C SER A 256 -3.55 9.51 -13.81
N ALA A 257 -2.44 8.79 -13.95
CA ALA A 257 -1.12 9.40 -14.04
C ALA A 257 -0.37 8.89 -15.28
N PHE A 258 0.10 9.82 -16.09
CA PHE A 258 0.86 9.59 -17.31
C PHE A 258 2.35 9.69 -16.98
N LEU A 259 3.05 8.57 -17.03
CA LEU A 259 4.48 8.42 -16.74
C LEU A 259 5.23 8.28 -18.06
N LEU A 260 5.68 9.42 -18.57
CA LEU A 260 6.11 9.57 -19.95
C LEU A 260 7.63 9.82 -20.00
N ASP A 261 8.35 9.11 -20.87
CA ASP A 261 9.76 9.39 -21.18
C ASP A 261 9.88 10.17 -22.51
N ALA A 262 10.41 9.53 -23.56
CA ALA A 262 10.57 10.15 -24.87
C ALA A 262 9.21 10.35 -25.55
N ARG A 263 8.99 11.55 -26.10
CA ARG A 263 7.78 11.94 -26.83
C ARG A 263 7.75 11.30 -28.20
N TRP A 264 6.58 10.73 -28.51
CA TRP A 264 6.17 10.32 -29.86
C TRP A 264 4.90 11.11 -30.20
N PRO A 265 4.79 11.72 -31.39
CA PRO A 265 3.63 12.55 -31.75
C PRO A 265 2.29 11.83 -31.61
N GLU A 266 2.24 10.54 -31.98
CA GLU A 266 1.04 9.71 -31.93
C GLU A 266 0.60 9.46 -30.47
N PHE A 267 1.56 9.15 -29.59
CA PHE A 267 1.29 9.00 -28.16
C PHE A 267 0.98 10.32 -27.48
N ASP A 268 1.58 11.44 -27.92
CA ASP A 268 1.25 12.77 -27.40
C ASP A 268 -0.22 13.11 -27.69
N ALA A 269 -0.66 12.92 -28.94
CA ALA A 269 -2.06 13.11 -29.33
C ALA A 269 -3.01 12.17 -28.57
N TRP A 270 -2.64 10.89 -28.44
CA TRP A 270 -3.44 9.91 -27.71
C TRP A 270 -3.55 10.26 -26.22
N CYS A 271 -2.43 10.52 -25.53
CA CYS A 271 -2.43 10.89 -24.12
C CYS A 271 -3.21 12.18 -23.88
N HIS A 272 -3.08 13.16 -24.77
CA HIS A 272 -3.86 14.40 -24.70
C HIS A 272 -5.36 14.12 -24.73
N GLY A 273 -5.84 13.32 -25.69
CA GLY A 273 -7.27 12.99 -25.83
C GLY A 273 -7.83 12.09 -24.72
N HIS A 274 -6.98 11.37 -23.98
CA HIS A 274 -7.39 10.45 -22.91
C HIS A 274 -7.14 11.00 -21.49
N SER A 275 -6.56 12.20 -21.38
CA SER A 275 -6.36 12.88 -20.10
C SER A 275 -7.62 13.63 -19.67
N ARG A 276 -7.87 13.64 -18.36
CA ARG A 276 -9.00 14.32 -17.73
C ARG A 276 -8.53 15.36 -16.72
N ASP A 277 -9.43 16.23 -16.29
CA ASP A 277 -9.16 17.18 -15.22
C ASP A 277 -8.74 16.46 -13.92
N GLY A 278 -7.70 16.97 -13.28
CA GLY A 278 -7.10 16.37 -12.09
C GLY A 278 -6.11 15.23 -12.35
N ASP A 279 -5.96 14.79 -13.60
CA ASP A 279 -4.91 13.84 -13.98
C ASP A 279 -3.52 14.46 -13.85
N ARG A 280 -2.52 13.59 -13.78
CA ARG A 280 -1.13 13.99 -13.59
C ARG A 280 -0.25 13.57 -14.74
N TRP A 281 0.57 14.51 -15.21
CA TRP A 281 1.57 14.25 -16.24
C TRP A 281 2.96 14.31 -15.61
N LEU A 282 3.66 13.19 -15.60
CA LEU A 282 5.01 13.06 -15.11
C LEU A 282 5.95 12.90 -16.31
N THR A 283 6.73 13.93 -16.60
CA THR A 283 7.65 13.94 -17.76
C THR A 283 9.10 14.17 -17.34
N PRO A 284 10.10 13.88 -18.18
CA PRO A 284 11.50 13.92 -17.75
C PRO A 284 11.97 15.36 -17.48
N LEU A 285 11.53 16.31 -18.32
CA LEU A 285 11.78 17.75 -18.19
C LEU A 285 10.74 18.52 -19.00
N ASP A 286 10.69 19.83 -18.82
CA ASP A 286 9.89 20.73 -19.66
C ASP A 286 10.56 20.91 -21.04
N GLY A 287 10.10 20.16 -22.04
CA GLY A 287 10.70 20.19 -23.38
C GLY A 287 10.61 21.55 -24.07
N ARG A 288 9.59 22.37 -23.77
CA ARG A 288 9.45 23.72 -24.35
C ARG A 288 10.49 24.66 -23.76
N ARG A 289 10.60 24.69 -22.43
CA ARG A 289 11.58 25.53 -21.73
C ARG A 289 13.02 25.19 -22.08
N TRP A 290 13.32 23.91 -22.29
CA TRP A 290 14.69 23.44 -22.58
C TRP A 290 14.99 23.27 -24.08
N LYS A 291 14.06 23.63 -24.97
CA LYS A 291 14.17 23.44 -26.43
C LYS A 291 14.56 22.00 -26.81
N LYS A 292 13.87 21.03 -26.22
CA LYS A 292 14.07 19.58 -26.45
C LYS A 292 12.80 18.95 -27.03
N PRO A 293 12.72 18.80 -28.37
CA PRO A 293 11.54 18.23 -29.03
C PRO A 293 11.15 16.85 -28.50
N ASN A 294 12.15 16.01 -28.17
CA ASN A 294 11.95 14.65 -27.65
C ASN A 294 11.31 14.61 -26.25
N TYR A 295 11.16 15.75 -25.56
CA TYR A 295 10.47 15.87 -24.27
C TYR A 295 9.33 16.90 -24.29
N GLN A 296 8.95 17.39 -25.47
CA GLN A 296 7.99 18.47 -25.64
C GLN A 296 6.54 17.96 -25.63
N TRP A 297 6.14 17.25 -24.59
CA TRP A 297 4.78 16.74 -24.41
C TRP A 297 3.75 17.90 -24.32
N SER A 298 2.50 17.61 -24.70
CA SER A 298 1.41 18.59 -24.83
C SER A 298 0.26 18.28 -23.86
N PRO A 299 0.47 18.39 -22.53
CA PRO A 299 -0.59 18.17 -21.56
C PRO A 299 -1.77 19.15 -21.77
N PRO A 300 -3.02 18.71 -21.65
CA PRO A 300 -4.19 19.60 -21.72
C PRO A 300 -4.23 20.60 -20.55
N SER A 301 -5.00 21.67 -20.68
CA SER A 301 -5.24 22.62 -19.59
C SER A 301 -5.95 21.92 -18.43
N GLY A 302 -5.61 22.28 -17.17
CA GLY A 302 -6.27 21.71 -15.99
C GLY A 302 -5.60 20.47 -15.40
N VAL A 303 -4.57 19.91 -16.06
CA VAL A 303 -3.79 18.79 -15.53
C VAL A 303 -2.57 19.27 -14.74
N LYS A 304 -2.17 18.50 -13.73
CA LYS A 304 -0.95 18.80 -12.98
C LYS A 304 0.25 18.18 -13.69
N THR A 305 1.16 19.02 -14.20
CA THR A 305 2.42 18.55 -14.81
C THR A 305 3.57 18.65 -13.81
N GLU A 306 4.32 17.57 -13.64
CA GLU A 306 5.54 17.54 -12.83
C GLU A 306 6.70 16.91 -13.59
N HIS A 307 7.93 17.32 -13.25
CA HIS A 307 9.12 16.89 -13.97
C HIS A 307 10.13 16.15 -13.08
N ALA A 308 10.87 15.22 -13.67
CA ALA A 308 12.03 14.57 -13.06
C ALA A 308 13.36 15.17 -13.54
N THR A 309 13.43 16.51 -13.60
CA THR A 309 14.52 17.27 -14.27
C THR A 309 15.91 16.85 -13.81
N VAL A 310 16.13 16.67 -12.50
CA VAL A 310 17.44 16.27 -11.95
C VAL A 310 17.88 14.91 -12.49
N SER A 311 17.00 13.91 -12.43
CA SER A 311 17.27 12.57 -12.95
C SER A 311 17.57 12.60 -14.46
N THR A 312 16.87 13.45 -15.20
CA THR A 312 17.03 13.61 -16.65
C THR A 312 18.35 14.29 -17.02
N LEU A 313 18.75 15.33 -16.29
CA LEU A 313 20.04 16.00 -16.49
C LEU A 313 21.21 15.06 -16.16
N LEU A 314 21.11 14.29 -15.08
CA LEU A 314 22.11 13.28 -14.73
C LEU A 314 22.21 12.17 -15.79
N ARG A 315 21.07 11.69 -16.32
CA ARG A 315 21.02 10.75 -17.45
C ARG A 315 21.76 11.31 -18.67
N SER A 316 21.43 12.53 -19.07
CA SER A 316 22.05 13.22 -20.22
C SER A 316 23.57 13.36 -20.04
N PHE A 317 24.02 13.79 -18.87
CA PHE A 317 25.44 13.94 -18.56
C PHE A 317 26.20 12.60 -18.63
N ARG A 318 25.65 11.55 -18.01
CA ARG A 318 26.27 10.21 -18.03
C ARG A 318 26.35 9.66 -19.45
N GLN A 319 25.27 9.78 -20.23
CA GLN A 319 25.22 9.26 -21.60
C GLN A 319 26.25 9.88 -22.54
N ARG A 320 26.60 11.16 -22.37
CA ARG A 320 27.62 11.84 -23.20
C ARG A 320 29.03 11.28 -23.02
N ARG A 321 29.29 10.60 -21.90
CA ARG A 321 30.60 10.02 -21.57
C ARG A 321 30.71 8.54 -21.92
N LEU A 322 29.67 7.96 -22.51
CA LEU A 322 29.63 6.54 -22.84
C LEU A 322 30.05 6.29 -24.29
N PRO A 323 30.69 5.13 -24.56
CA PRO A 323 30.87 4.63 -25.92
C PRO A 323 29.54 4.54 -26.70
N ALA A 324 29.61 4.54 -28.02
CA ALA A 324 28.44 4.49 -28.89
C ALA A 324 27.63 3.19 -28.73
N GLN A 325 28.30 2.06 -28.46
CA GLN A 325 27.70 0.74 -28.26
C GLN A 325 28.40 -0.02 -27.12
N GLY A 326 27.81 -1.15 -26.69
CA GLY A 326 28.41 -2.07 -25.73
C GLY A 326 27.66 -2.20 -24.40
N ALA A 327 28.07 -3.20 -23.60
CA ALA A 327 27.41 -3.59 -22.36
C ALA A 327 27.36 -2.46 -21.31
N LEU A 328 28.45 -1.67 -21.19
CA LEU A 328 28.50 -0.53 -20.28
C LEU A 328 27.41 0.49 -20.60
N ARG A 329 27.23 0.81 -21.89
CA ARG A 329 26.18 1.74 -22.33
C ARG A 329 24.80 1.20 -21.95
N GLN A 330 24.52 -0.06 -22.28
CA GLN A 330 23.22 -0.69 -21.99
C GLN A 330 22.91 -0.67 -20.49
N ARG A 331 23.87 -1.01 -19.64
CA ARG A 331 23.71 -0.96 -18.19
C ARG A 331 23.41 0.45 -17.69
N THR A 332 24.15 1.46 -18.14
CA THR A 332 23.91 2.85 -17.72
C THR A 332 22.56 3.38 -18.19
N LEU A 333 22.05 2.93 -19.35
CA LEU A 333 20.71 3.24 -19.82
C LEU A 333 19.65 2.67 -18.85
N LEU A 334 19.73 1.38 -18.53
CA LEU A 334 18.81 0.72 -17.59
C LEU A 334 18.85 1.36 -16.20
N GLU A 335 20.03 1.74 -15.71
CA GLU A 335 20.18 2.45 -14.42
C GLU A 335 19.52 3.84 -14.45
N SER A 336 19.60 4.53 -15.59
CA SER A 336 18.98 5.85 -15.76
C SER A 336 17.45 5.75 -15.87
N GLU A 337 16.94 4.72 -16.55
CA GLU A 337 15.51 4.40 -16.63
C GLU A 337 14.96 4.03 -15.26
N ALA A 338 15.70 3.22 -14.48
CA ALA A 338 15.37 2.92 -13.09
C ALA A 338 15.31 4.18 -12.21
N ALA A 339 16.25 5.11 -12.40
CA ALA A 339 16.28 6.37 -11.65
C ALA A 339 15.08 7.28 -11.99
N LEU A 340 14.73 7.35 -13.28
CA LEU A 340 13.55 8.10 -13.75
C LEU A 340 12.25 7.48 -13.21
N ALA A 341 12.10 6.16 -13.31
CA ALA A 341 10.97 5.42 -12.77
C ALA A 341 10.79 5.64 -11.25
N ARG A 342 11.89 5.65 -10.48
CA ARG A 342 11.85 5.97 -9.04
C ARG A 342 11.39 7.40 -8.78
N ALA A 343 11.88 8.37 -9.56
CA ALA A 343 11.47 9.78 -9.43
C ALA A 343 9.97 9.96 -9.73
N PHE A 344 9.44 9.28 -10.74
CA PHE A 344 8.01 9.27 -11.04
C PHE A 344 7.19 8.57 -9.97
N ALA A 345 7.62 7.38 -9.52
CA ALA A 345 6.93 6.64 -8.47
C ALA A 345 6.79 7.46 -7.17
N ALA A 346 7.79 8.28 -6.84
CA ALA A 346 7.74 9.17 -5.67
C ALA A 346 6.73 10.33 -5.80
N LYS A 347 6.29 10.65 -7.02
CA LYS A 347 5.33 11.72 -7.33
C LYS A 347 3.89 11.21 -7.50
N LEU A 348 3.70 9.89 -7.50
CA LEU A 348 2.38 9.27 -7.59
C LEU A 348 1.56 9.57 -6.34
N ALA A 349 0.33 10.02 -6.55
CA ALA A 349 -0.61 10.18 -5.46
C ALA A 349 -1.27 8.83 -5.12
N PRO A 350 -1.71 8.62 -3.86
CA PRO A 350 -2.50 7.45 -3.49
C PRO A 350 -3.77 7.28 -4.34
N GLN A 351 -4.37 8.39 -4.76
CA GLN A 351 -5.61 8.45 -5.54
C GLN A 351 -5.43 8.01 -7.00
N CYS A 352 -4.19 7.96 -7.51
CA CYS A 352 -3.94 7.52 -8.88
C CYS A 352 -4.23 6.02 -9.00
N ARG A 353 -5.37 5.64 -9.62
CA ARG A 353 -5.79 4.24 -9.79
C ARG A 353 -5.36 3.64 -11.12
N HIS A 354 -5.12 4.48 -12.12
CA HIS A 354 -4.69 4.06 -13.44
C HIS A 354 -3.40 4.76 -13.83
N LEU A 355 -2.47 4.03 -14.46
CA LEU A 355 -1.19 4.56 -14.92
C LEU A 355 -1.03 4.35 -16.43
N VAL A 356 -0.67 5.39 -17.17
CA VAL A 356 -0.20 5.24 -18.56
C VAL A 356 1.31 5.32 -18.53
N VAL A 357 2.00 4.28 -18.98
CA VAL A 357 3.44 4.12 -18.72
C VAL A 357 4.22 3.95 -20.02
N SER A 358 5.29 4.73 -20.23
CA SER A 358 6.25 4.44 -21.29
C SER A 358 6.91 3.07 -21.08
N GLN A 359 6.97 2.24 -22.13
CA GLN A 359 7.44 0.85 -22.08
C GLN A 359 8.74 0.63 -21.30
N ASN A 360 9.73 1.52 -21.45
CA ASN A 360 11.03 1.38 -20.79
C ASN A 360 10.98 1.54 -19.26
N LEU A 361 9.95 2.18 -18.70
CA LEU A 361 9.80 2.40 -17.26
C LEU A 361 9.12 1.21 -16.56
N LEU A 362 8.37 0.39 -17.30
CA LEU A 362 7.50 -0.64 -16.77
C LEU A 362 8.23 -1.64 -15.85
N PRO A 363 9.38 -2.25 -16.22
CA PRO A 363 10.04 -3.23 -15.37
C PRO A 363 10.49 -2.64 -14.03
N HIS A 364 10.90 -1.37 -14.03
CA HIS A 364 11.38 -0.67 -12.84
C HIS A 364 10.23 -0.28 -11.91
N LEU A 365 9.11 0.17 -12.47
CA LEU A 365 7.90 0.45 -11.72
C LEU A 365 7.31 -0.82 -11.09
N TRP A 366 7.31 -1.94 -11.84
CA TRP A 366 6.89 -3.25 -11.35
C TRP A 366 7.78 -3.71 -10.19
N LYS A 367 9.12 -3.74 -10.37
CA LYS A 367 10.08 -4.12 -9.31
C LYS A 367 9.97 -3.24 -8.06
N SER A 368 9.65 -1.96 -8.22
CA SER A 368 9.45 -1.07 -7.08
C SER A 368 8.11 -1.31 -6.36
N GLY A 369 7.19 -2.09 -6.92
CA GLY A 369 5.82 -2.26 -6.41
C GLY A 369 4.93 -1.03 -6.62
N ALA A 370 5.34 -0.05 -7.42
CA ALA A 370 4.55 1.16 -7.70
C ALA A 370 3.24 0.85 -8.44
N LEU A 371 3.16 -0.28 -9.15
CA LEU A 371 1.97 -0.71 -9.88
C LEU A 371 0.90 -1.36 -8.98
N GLY A 372 1.25 -1.79 -7.76
CA GLY A 372 0.32 -2.56 -6.91
C GLY A 372 -0.98 -1.81 -6.62
N GLY A 373 -2.13 -2.45 -6.78
CA GLY A 373 -3.44 -1.79 -6.61
C GLY A 373 -3.81 -0.80 -7.70
N ARG A 374 -3.05 -0.71 -8.80
CA ARG A 374 -3.34 0.17 -9.95
C ARG A 374 -3.53 -0.65 -11.21
N SER A 375 -4.44 -0.22 -12.09
CA SER A 375 -4.42 -0.66 -13.48
C SER A 375 -3.40 0.16 -14.27
N PHE A 376 -2.95 -0.34 -15.41
CA PHE A 376 -2.03 0.41 -16.24
C PHE A 376 -2.11 0.03 -17.71
N ASP A 377 -1.86 1.02 -18.56
CA ASP A 377 -1.64 0.87 -20.00
C ASP A 377 -0.17 1.16 -20.32
N VAL A 378 0.36 0.50 -21.35
CA VAL A 378 1.77 0.62 -21.73
C VAL A 378 1.87 1.18 -23.15
N LEU A 379 2.59 2.30 -23.28
CA LEU A 379 2.90 2.89 -24.58
C LEU A 379 4.06 2.10 -25.20
N ILE A 380 3.73 1.15 -26.08
CA ILE A 380 4.68 0.26 -26.76
C ILE A 380 5.45 1.07 -27.81
N GLN A 381 6.69 1.43 -27.52
CA GLN A 381 7.57 2.21 -28.41
C GLN A 381 8.43 1.31 -29.30
N ARG A 382 8.57 0.03 -28.93
CA ARG A 382 9.32 -0.99 -29.66
C ARG A 382 8.60 -2.32 -29.49
N TRP A 383 8.58 -3.13 -30.54
CA TRP A 383 8.07 -4.50 -30.44
C TRP A 383 8.83 -5.26 -29.36
N PRO A 384 8.15 -6.11 -28.55
CA PRO A 384 8.85 -7.08 -27.72
C PRO A 384 9.80 -7.86 -28.64
N MET A 385 11.07 -7.99 -28.26
CA MET A 385 11.98 -8.84 -29.03
C MET A 385 11.38 -10.26 -29.03
N ALA A 386 11.07 -10.76 -30.23
CA ALA A 386 10.55 -12.10 -30.45
C ALA A 386 11.60 -13.16 -30.12
#